data_AF-A0A3L8D6G6-F1
#
_entry.id   AF-A0A3L8D6G6-F1
#
_cell.length_a   1.000
_cell.length_b   1.000
_cell.length_c   1.000
_cell.angle_alpha   90.00
_cell.angle_beta   90.00
_cell.angle_gamma   90.00
#
_symmetry.space_group_name_H-M   'P 1'
#
loop_
_entity.id
_entity.type
_entity.pdbx_description
1 polymer ?
#
loop_
_entity_poly.entity_id
_entity_poly.type
_entity_poly.pdbx_seq_one_letter_code
_entity_poly.pdbx_strand_id
1 'polypeptide(L)'
;MSIFNRPYKFPPIQPSPFNREHLLTSSDNIVVFLDIAIGHEKVGRMVIELFKNTVPRAVENFRALCTGEKGEGRHAEKLHYKGSVFYKVVMNSMIQGGDIVNNDGTSGESIYGEYFDDNSWTTMRQHRCCAVLVMANENAKNTNSSKFIINIKPTMQFKNSNNVVFGKVIAGTGILNEINKVQTTEDDVPMEIISIVDCGELKADDDWKLEEEDDTDDVYPPFPVDWQYQLYNTELTYAYMETVIRNIKDSGDYYFAKDEMVDAARKYKKAYRYYTWTLTQWLNDKFEMSLRNLRTEILFSIIDIRLQQEDYRSIIRTSSEILRNFELKQYSASEQDIKNMDHQHNVRALLHRIEAYIHSRQPKLAIEDLQKVREINADNVLLTSALDLVKNVANLQDMIEE
;
A
#
# COMPACT_ATOMS: atom_id res chain seq x y z
N MET A 1 44.71 20.22 16.31
CA MET A 1 43.62 20.25 17.31
C MET A 1 42.34 19.92 16.58
N SER A 2 41.75 18.79 16.96
CA SER A 2 40.57 18.17 16.36
C SER A 2 39.32 19.05 16.54
N ILE A 3 38.73 19.49 15.43
CA ILE A 3 37.33 19.93 15.40
C ILE A 3 36.54 18.67 15.06
N PHE A 4 36.14 17.95 16.10
CA PHE A 4 35.32 16.75 15.98
C PHE A 4 34.01 17.08 15.27
N ASN A 5 33.79 16.37 14.16
CA ASN A 5 32.48 15.94 13.66
C ASN A 5 31.56 15.62 14.84
N ARG A 6 30.62 16.50 15.16
CA ARG A 6 29.38 16.07 15.80
C ARG A 6 28.43 15.70 14.67
N PRO A 7 27.98 14.43 14.54
CA PRO A 7 26.89 14.14 13.64
C PRO A 7 25.72 15.03 14.06
N TYR A 8 25.10 15.72 13.11
CA TYR A 8 23.81 16.35 13.32
C TYR A 8 22.88 15.24 13.83
N LYS A 9 22.62 15.24 15.14
CA LYS A 9 21.57 14.39 15.70
C LYS A 9 20.28 15.03 15.24
N PHE A 10 19.66 14.44 14.22
CA PHE A 10 18.28 14.74 13.93
C PHE A 10 17.48 14.65 15.25
N PRO A 11 16.51 15.55 15.48
CA PRO A 11 15.65 15.42 16.65
C PRO A 11 15.09 13.99 16.70
N PRO A 12 14.90 13.42 17.90
CA PRO A 12 14.33 12.08 18.03
C PRO A 12 13.04 12.00 17.22
N ILE A 13 12.87 10.88 16.49
CA ILE A 13 11.69 10.63 15.68
C ILE A 13 10.48 10.70 16.61
N GLN A 14 9.63 11.71 16.43
CA GLN A 14 8.46 11.90 17.29
C GLN A 14 7.20 11.41 16.56
N PRO A 15 6.38 10.54 17.20
CA PRO A 15 5.12 10.07 16.64
C PRO A 15 4.16 11.25 16.42
N SER A 16 3.18 11.18 15.52
CA SER A 16 2.23 12.28 15.27
C SER A 16 1.51 12.74 16.55
N PRO A 17 1.09 14.02 16.66
CA PRO A 17 0.30 14.46 17.80
C PRO A 17 -1.02 13.72 17.84
N PHE A 18 -1.46 13.42 19.06
CA PHE A 18 -2.73 12.72 19.31
C PHE A 18 -3.95 13.47 18.76
N ASN A 19 -3.92 14.82 18.73
CA ASN A 19 -5.07 15.61 18.27
C ASN A 19 -5.10 15.74 16.73
N ARG A 20 -6.01 14.98 16.12
CA ARG A 20 -6.30 14.99 14.68
C ARG A 20 -7.66 15.61 14.34
N GLU A 21 -8.24 16.40 15.25
CA GLU A 21 -9.54 17.07 15.07
C GLU A 21 -9.57 18.00 13.84
N HIS A 22 -8.41 18.55 13.45
CA HIS A 22 -8.27 19.39 12.26
C HIS A 22 -8.60 18.67 10.94
N LEU A 23 -8.64 17.33 10.93
CA LEU A 23 -9.05 16.53 9.77
C LEU A 23 -10.57 16.36 9.68
N LEU A 24 -11.31 16.63 10.76
CA LEU A 24 -12.76 16.48 10.82
C LEU A 24 -13.45 17.70 10.20
N THR A 25 -14.55 17.45 9.49
CA THR A 25 -15.45 18.50 9.01
C THR A 25 -16.31 19.11 10.11
N SER A 26 -16.50 18.38 11.21
CA SER A 26 -17.19 18.84 12.42
C SER A 26 -16.69 18.08 13.64
N SER A 27 -16.50 18.77 14.78
CA SER A 27 -16.13 18.16 16.06
C SER A 27 -17.22 17.22 16.61
N ASP A 28 -18.46 17.36 16.16
CA ASP A 28 -19.58 16.51 16.60
C ASP A 28 -19.64 15.17 15.85
N ASN A 29 -18.86 15.01 14.78
CA ASN A 29 -18.88 13.80 13.96
C ASN A 29 -18.21 12.62 14.69
N ILE A 30 -18.65 11.43 14.31
CA ILE A 30 -18.18 10.18 14.92
C ILE A 30 -17.01 9.66 14.09
N VAL A 31 -15.95 9.20 14.75
CA VAL A 31 -14.79 8.62 14.09
C VAL A 31 -14.78 7.11 14.34
N VAL A 32 -14.63 6.34 13.28
CA VAL A 32 -14.49 4.88 13.34
C VAL A 32 -13.26 4.44 12.54
N PHE A 33 -12.80 3.22 12.76
CA PHE A 33 -11.69 2.64 12.01
C PHE A 33 -12.02 1.26 11.47
N LEU A 34 -11.36 0.91 10.36
CA LEU A 34 -11.31 -0.43 9.78
C LEU A 34 -9.84 -0.81 9.54
N ASP A 35 -9.37 -1.88 10.18
CA ASP A 35 -8.06 -2.47 9.92
C ASP A 35 -8.18 -3.46 8.78
N ILE A 36 -7.40 -3.26 7.72
CA ILE A 36 -7.52 -4.00 6.47
C ILE A 36 -6.35 -4.92 6.25
N ALA A 37 -6.65 -6.17 5.88
CA ALA A 37 -5.68 -7.09 5.32
C ALA A 37 -6.05 -7.48 3.88
N ILE A 38 -5.05 -7.62 3.02
CA ILE A 38 -5.16 -8.21 1.68
C ILE A 38 -4.37 -9.52 1.71
N GLY A 39 -5.07 -10.64 1.55
CA GLY A 39 -4.49 -11.95 1.81
C GLY A 39 -3.93 -12.02 3.23
N HIS A 40 -2.61 -12.21 3.34
CA HIS A 40 -1.90 -12.26 4.62
C HIS A 40 -1.25 -10.91 5.02
N GLU A 41 -1.19 -9.93 4.11
CA GLU A 41 -0.57 -8.62 4.38
C GLU A 41 -1.55 -7.72 5.15
N LYS A 42 -1.22 -7.36 6.39
CA LYS A 42 -1.91 -6.29 7.13
C LYS A 42 -1.54 -4.94 6.53
N VAL A 43 -2.36 -4.42 5.62
CA VAL A 43 -2.04 -3.22 4.83
C VAL A 43 -2.10 -1.95 5.67
N GLY A 44 -2.97 -1.91 6.68
CA GLY A 44 -3.05 -0.83 7.65
C GLY A 44 -4.49 -0.47 8.04
N ARG A 45 -4.62 0.67 8.70
CA ARG A 45 -5.88 1.20 9.24
C ARG A 45 -6.48 2.29 8.36
N MET A 46 -7.75 2.16 8.00
CA MET A 46 -8.57 3.24 7.47
C MET A 46 -9.29 3.93 8.62
N VAL A 47 -9.21 5.26 8.71
CA VAL A 47 -9.97 6.06 9.66
C VAL A 47 -11.04 6.83 8.92
N ILE A 48 -12.26 6.80 9.44
CA ILE A 48 -13.47 7.21 8.76
C ILE A 48 -14.24 8.18 9.65
N GLU A 49 -14.55 9.36 9.10
CA GLU A 49 -15.49 10.32 9.67
C GLU A 49 -16.91 9.96 9.23
N LEU A 50 -17.83 9.82 10.17
CA LEU A 50 -19.26 9.64 9.93
C LEU A 50 -20.01 10.95 10.18
N PHE A 51 -20.82 11.36 9.20
CA PHE A 51 -21.54 12.63 9.20
C PHE A 51 -22.81 12.56 10.07
N LYS A 52 -22.61 12.57 11.39
CA LYS A 52 -23.64 12.35 12.43
C LYS A 52 -24.96 13.09 12.17
N ASN A 53 -24.88 14.35 11.76
CA ASN A 53 -26.04 15.22 11.60
C ASN A 53 -26.72 15.11 10.23
N THR A 54 -26.16 14.35 9.28
CA THR A 54 -26.74 14.21 7.94
C THR A 54 -27.75 13.07 7.90
N VAL A 55 -27.33 11.86 8.27
CA VAL A 55 -28.09 10.61 8.10
C VAL A 55 -27.98 9.74 9.36
N PRO A 56 -28.65 10.12 10.46
CA PRO A 56 -28.36 9.58 11.79
C PRO A 56 -28.52 8.05 11.91
N ARG A 57 -29.49 7.46 11.19
CA ARG A 57 -29.71 6.00 11.21
C ARG A 57 -28.60 5.23 10.51
N ALA A 58 -28.18 5.68 9.32
CA ALA A 58 -27.06 5.08 8.62
C ALA A 58 -25.75 5.21 9.41
N VAL A 59 -25.50 6.39 10.01
CA VAL A 59 -24.32 6.63 10.86
C VAL A 59 -24.33 5.71 12.08
N GLU A 60 -25.44 5.65 12.83
CA GLU A 60 -25.51 4.81 14.03
C GLU A 60 -25.44 3.32 13.68
N ASN A 61 -26.06 2.89 12.57
CA ASN A 61 -25.91 1.53 12.06
C ASN A 61 -24.44 1.20 11.77
N PHE A 62 -23.75 2.02 11.00
CA PHE A 62 -22.36 1.78 10.65
C PHE A 62 -21.44 1.79 11.88
N ARG A 63 -21.60 2.77 12.77
CA ARG A 63 -20.83 2.86 14.03
C ARG A 63 -21.03 1.62 14.90
N ALA A 64 -22.27 1.21 15.13
CA ALA A 64 -22.57 0.05 15.97
C ALA A 64 -22.09 -1.26 15.35
N LEU A 65 -22.09 -1.37 14.01
CA LEU A 65 -21.48 -2.50 13.29
C LEU A 65 -19.94 -2.46 13.33
N CYS A 66 -19.31 -1.28 13.48
CA CYS A 66 -17.88 -1.21 13.77
C CYS A 66 -17.55 -1.67 15.19
N THR A 67 -18.38 -1.36 16.19
CA THR A 67 -18.10 -1.74 17.60
C THR A 67 -18.57 -3.14 17.97
N GLY A 68 -19.55 -3.68 17.23
CA GLY A 68 -20.16 -4.97 17.53
C GLY A 68 -21.01 -4.97 18.80
N GLU A 69 -21.38 -3.80 19.32
CA GLU A 69 -22.05 -3.64 20.62
C GLU A 69 -23.48 -4.19 20.66
N LYS A 70 -24.08 -4.45 19.50
CA LYS A 70 -25.48 -4.93 19.39
C LYS A 70 -25.61 -6.45 19.48
N GLY A 71 -24.50 -7.18 19.60
CA GLY A 71 -24.52 -8.63 19.78
C GLY A 71 -24.93 -9.38 18.51
N GLU A 72 -25.80 -10.37 18.65
CA GLU A 72 -26.27 -11.25 17.58
C GLU A 72 -27.40 -10.60 16.76
N GLY A 73 -27.45 -10.90 15.47
CA GLY A 73 -28.55 -10.54 14.57
C GLY A 73 -29.57 -11.67 14.43
N ARG A 74 -30.58 -11.47 13.59
CA ARG A 74 -31.51 -12.54 13.17
C ARG A 74 -30.85 -13.50 12.18
N HIS A 75 -29.95 -12.98 11.36
CA HIS A 75 -29.25 -13.70 10.29
C HIS A 75 -27.74 -13.70 10.53
N ALA A 76 -27.18 -12.59 11.02
CA ALA A 76 -25.76 -12.50 11.35
C ALA A 76 -25.48 -13.16 12.71
N GLU A 77 -24.46 -14.04 12.76
CA GLU A 77 -23.95 -14.56 14.04
C GLU A 77 -23.54 -13.40 14.97
N LYS A 78 -22.97 -12.34 14.41
CA LYS A 78 -22.69 -11.10 15.13
C LYS A 78 -22.93 -9.89 14.22
N LEU A 79 -23.61 -8.88 14.74
CA LEU A 79 -23.75 -7.57 14.11
C LEU A 79 -22.43 -6.79 14.20
N HIS A 80 -21.42 -7.22 13.44
CA HIS A 80 -20.05 -6.71 13.53
C HIS A 80 -19.31 -6.83 12.19
N TYR A 81 -18.58 -5.79 11.79
CA TYR A 81 -17.79 -5.81 10.54
C TYR A 81 -16.47 -6.59 10.67
N LYS A 82 -15.95 -6.82 11.88
CA LYS A 82 -14.73 -7.61 12.08
C LYS A 82 -14.93 -9.03 11.54
N GLY A 83 -14.04 -9.44 10.66
CA GLY A 83 -14.09 -10.72 9.95
C GLY A 83 -14.89 -10.67 8.64
N SER A 84 -15.59 -9.58 8.34
CA SER A 84 -16.25 -9.41 7.04
C SER A 84 -15.27 -8.97 5.95
N VAL A 85 -15.68 -9.10 4.69
CA VAL A 85 -14.83 -8.86 3.52
C VAL A 85 -15.36 -7.78 2.59
N PHE A 86 -14.46 -7.21 1.78
CA PHE A 86 -14.84 -6.51 0.55
C PHE A 86 -14.98 -7.53 -0.57
N TYR A 87 -16.21 -7.96 -0.83
CA TYR A 87 -16.52 -9.01 -1.81
C TYR A 87 -16.53 -8.50 -3.26
N LYS A 88 -16.52 -7.17 -3.47
CA LYS A 88 -16.53 -6.58 -4.81
C LYS A 88 -15.60 -5.36 -4.90
N VAL A 89 -14.75 -5.36 -5.93
CA VAL A 89 -13.78 -4.29 -6.23
C VAL A 89 -13.92 -3.90 -7.69
N VAL A 90 -14.48 -2.73 -7.97
CA VAL A 90 -14.56 -2.19 -9.34
C VAL A 90 -13.38 -1.26 -9.56
N MET A 91 -12.40 -1.75 -10.34
CA MET A 91 -11.15 -1.03 -10.60
C MET A 91 -11.43 0.41 -11.07
N ASN A 92 -10.74 1.36 -10.45
CA ASN A 92 -10.85 2.80 -10.69
C ASN A 92 -12.25 3.40 -10.46
N SER A 93 -13.12 2.71 -9.70
CA SER A 93 -14.45 3.20 -9.35
C SER A 93 -14.71 3.11 -7.85
N MET A 94 -14.92 1.90 -7.31
CA MET A 94 -15.40 1.70 -5.95
C MET A 94 -15.08 0.31 -5.39
N ILE A 95 -15.22 0.16 -4.08
CA ILE A 95 -15.17 -1.11 -3.36
C ILE A 95 -16.45 -1.27 -2.55
N GLN A 96 -16.92 -2.51 -2.41
CA GLN A 96 -18.14 -2.83 -1.70
C GLN A 96 -17.89 -3.96 -0.71
N GLY A 97 -18.42 -3.79 0.49
CA GLY A 97 -18.29 -4.73 1.61
C GLY A 97 -19.46 -4.62 2.56
N GLY A 98 -19.31 -5.22 3.75
CA GLY A 98 -20.32 -5.15 4.81
C GLY A 98 -21.46 -6.16 4.66
N ASP A 99 -21.31 -7.20 3.84
CA ASP A 99 -22.15 -8.39 3.98
C ASP A 99 -21.63 -9.23 5.15
N ILE A 100 -22.17 -8.96 6.33
CA ILE A 100 -21.77 -9.60 7.59
C ILE A 100 -22.41 -10.98 7.80
N VAL A 101 -23.18 -11.47 6.83
CA VAL A 101 -23.88 -12.76 6.92
C VAL A 101 -23.21 -13.78 6.01
N ASN A 102 -23.11 -13.49 4.70
CA ASN A 102 -22.62 -14.44 3.70
C ASN A 102 -21.23 -14.09 3.15
N ASN A 103 -20.74 -12.85 3.35
CA ASN A 103 -19.47 -12.37 2.79
C ASN A 103 -19.36 -12.43 1.25
N ASP A 104 -20.48 -12.49 0.52
CA ASP A 104 -20.51 -12.56 -0.94
C ASP A 104 -21.38 -11.46 -1.59
N GLY A 105 -22.04 -10.63 -0.77
CA GLY A 105 -22.88 -9.52 -1.19
C GLY A 105 -24.36 -9.88 -1.34
N THR A 106 -24.73 -11.14 -1.16
CA THR A 106 -26.11 -11.64 -1.28
C THR A 106 -26.98 -11.34 -0.06
N SER A 107 -26.37 -10.97 1.07
CA SER A 107 -27.10 -10.72 2.32
C SER A 107 -26.60 -9.45 3.03
N GLY A 108 -26.95 -9.31 4.30
CA GLY A 108 -26.65 -8.17 5.16
C GLY A 108 -27.77 -7.97 6.19
N GLU A 109 -27.42 -7.40 7.34
CA GLU A 109 -28.38 -7.14 8.40
C GLU A 109 -28.02 -5.86 9.14
N SER A 110 -28.99 -4.98 9.34
CA SER A 110 -28.78 -3.76 10.12
C SER A 110 -29.00 -4.00 11.61
N ILE A 111 -28.56 -3.05 12.43
CA ILE A 111 -28.86 -3.05 13.87
C ILE A 111 -30.35 -2.88 14.20
N TYR A 112 -31.18 -2.59 13.19
CA TYR A 112 -32.63 -2.39 13.31
C TYR A 112 -33.44 -3.59 12.79
N GLY A 113 -32.77 -4.66 12.33
CA GLY A 113 -33.35 -5.80 11.61
C GLY A 113 -32.85 -5.87 10.16
N GLU A 114 -33.58 -6.55 9.29
CA GLU A 114 -33.15 -6.81 7.90
C GLU A 114 -32.84 -5.52 7.12
N TYR A 115 -33.76 -4.53 7.18
CA TYR A 115 -33.59 -3.25 6.50
C TYR A 115 -34.01 -2.05 7.37
N PHE A 116 -33.53 -0.87 7.00
CA PHE A 116 -34.01 0.41 7.51
C PHE A 116 -34.19 1.46 6.41
N ASP A 117 -35.00 2.47 6.71
CA ASP A 117 -35.29 3.63 5.88
C ASP A 117 -34.30 4.78 6.09
N ASP A 118 -33.96 5.48 5.02
CA ASP A 118 -33.28 6.77 5.09
C ASP A 118 -34.23 7.87 4.64
N ASN A 119 -34.74 8.65 5.60
CA ASN A 119 -35.71 9.74 5.38
C ASN A 119 -35.07 11.08 4.99
N SER A 120 -33.76 11.13 4.76
CA SER A 120 -33.04 12.36 4.46
C SER A 120 -32.62 12.42 2.99
N TRP A 121 -33.39 13.15 2.18
CA TRP A 121 -33.05 13.55 0.80
C TRP A 121 -31.88 14.55 0.72
N THR A 122 -31.00 14.57 1.72
CA THR A 122 -29.80 15.40 1.68
C THR A 122 -28.80 14.73 0.74
N THR A 123 -29.06 14.85 -0.57
CA THR A 123 -28.11 14.49 -1.62
C THR A 123 -26.91 15.42 -1.48
N MET A 124 -25.97 15.05 -0.61
CA MET A 124 -24.69 15.73 -0.55
C MET A 124 -24.04 15.51 -1.91
N ARG A 125 -23.75 16.60 -2.62
CA ARG A 125 -23.03 16.61 -3.92
C ARG A 125 -21.58 16.08 -3.80
N GLN A 126 -21.25 15.36 -2.72
CA GLN A 126 -19.96 14.79 -2.37
C GLN A 126 -19.63 13.50 -3.13
N HIS A 127 -20.54 12.93 -3.91
CA HIS A 127 -20.22 11.82 -4.85
C HIS A 127 -19.12 12.19 -5.88
N ARG A 128 -18.74 13.47 -5.96
CA ARG A 128 -17.64 13.98 -6.79
C ARG A 128 -16.27 13.91 -6.10
N CYS A 129 -16.22 13.58 -4.81
CA CYS A 129 -14.98 13.43 -4.04
C CYS A 129 -14.63 11.94 -3.93
N CYS A 130 -13.35 11.59 -3.97
CA CYS A 130 -12.90 10.24 -3.63
C CYS A 130 -13.09 9.94 -2.15
N ALA A 131 -13.11 8.65 -1.80
CA ALA A 131 -13.08 8.12 -0.45
C ALA A 131 -14.30 8.48 0.42
N VAL A 132 -15.47 8.67 -0.19
CA VAL A 132 -16.75 8.82 0.51
C VAL A 132 -17.46 7.48 0.70
N LEU A 133 -18.16 7.36 1.82
CA LEU A 133 -18.96 6.18 2.18
C LEU A 133 -20.41 6.37 1.77
N VAL A 134 -20.98 5.31 1.20
CA VAL A 134 -22.34 5.29 0.68
C VAL A 134 -23.02 3.98 1.08
N MET A 135 -24.27 4.03 1.54
CA MET A 135 -25.03 2.80 1.82
C MET A 135 -25.31 2.04 0.52
N ALA A 136 -25.09 0.73 0.52
CA ALA A 136 -25.45 -0.13 -0.61
C ALA A 136 -26.87 -0.67 -0.38
N ASN A 137 -27.83 -0.20 -1.19
CA ASN A 137 -29.21 -0.69 -1.18
C ASN A 137 -29.43 -1.72 -2.30
N GLU A 138 -30.53 -2.46 -2.20
CA GLU A 138 -30.93 -3.46 -3.19
C GLU A 138 -31.67 -2.85 -4.40
N ASN A 139 -31.25 -1.66 -4.84
CA ASN A 139 -31.90 -0.88 -5.90
C ASN A 139 -33.39 -0.57 -5.62
N ALA A 140 -33.81 -0.62 -4.36
CA ALA A 140 -35.17 -0.32 -3.90
C ALA A 140 -35.13 0.70 -2.76
N LYS A 141 -36.26 1.38 -2.53
CA LYS A 141 -36.39 2.32 -1.40
C LYS A 141 -36.41 1.54 -0.09
N ASN A 142 -35.75 2.08 0.94
CA ASN A 142 -35.75 1.56 2.31
C ASN A 142 -35.20 0.13 2.44
N THR A 143 -34.24 -0.24 1.58
CA THR A 143 -33.52 -1.54 1.63
C THR A 143 -32.06 -1.36 2.03
N ASN A 144 -31.77 -0.40 2.92
CA ASN A 144 -30.45 -0.28 3.51
C ASN A 144 -30.27 -1.33 4.61
N SER A 145 -29.14 -2.04 4.61
CA SER A 145 -28.77 -3.03 5.63
C SER A 145 -27.36 -2.74 6.19
N SER A 146 -26.47 -3.72 6.25
CA SER A 146 -25.06 -3.55 6.64
C SER A 146 -24.12 -3.24 5.46
N LYS A 147 -24.56 -3.46 4.22
CA LYS A 147 -23.69 -3.30 3.05
C LYS A 147 -23.37 -1.82 2.78
N PHE A 148 -22.11 -1.54 2.46
CA PHE A 148 -21.63 -0.19 2.15
C PHE A 148 -20.65 -0.19 0.98
N ILE A 149 -20.48 0.98 0.39
CA ILE A 149 -19.56 1.25 -0.70
C ILE A 149 -18.60 2.36 -0.28
N ILE A 150 -17.32 2.22 -0.62
CA ILE A 150 -16.33 3.30 -0.59
C ILE A 150 -15.90 3.56 -2.03
N ASN A 151 -16.01 4.79 -2.50
CA ASN A 151 -15.52 5.12 -3.85
C ASN A 151 -14.02 5.42 -3.85
N ILE A 152 -13.30 4.88 -4.83
CA ILE A 152 -11.86 5.13 -5.00
C ILE A 152 -11.64 6.37 -5.85
N LYS A 153 -12.50 6.58 -6.85
CA LYS A 153 -12.49 7.75 -7.75
C LYS A 153 -13.86 8.40 -7.82
N PRO A 154 -13.96 9.66 -8.29
CA PRO A 154 -15.25 10.28 -8.56
C PRO A 154 -15.95 9.46 -9.65
N THR A 155 -17.07 8.83 -9.32
CA THR A 155 -17.79 7.97 -10.25
C THR A 155 -19.17 8.54 -10.57
N MET A 156 -19.57 8.43 -11.83
CA MET A 156 -20.89 8.89 -12.27
C MET A 156 -22.00 7.92 -11.86
N GLN A 157 -21.67 6.70 -11.44
CA GLN A 157 -22.63 5.68 -11.03
C GLN A 157 -23.53 6.14 -9.88
N PHE A 158 -23.04 7.03 -9.01
CA PHE A 158 -23.83 7.60 -7.91
C PHE A 158 -24.58 8.90 -8.26
N LYS A 159 -24.39 9.48 -9.46
CA LYS A 159 -25.00 10.77 -9.82
C LYS A 159 -26.53 10.74 -9.89
N ASN A 160 -27.11 9.57 -10.17
CA ASN A 160 -28.55 9.37 -10.31
C ASN A 160 -29.12 8.39 -9.26
N SER A 161 -28.29 7.92 -8.32
CA SER A 161 -28.71 6.95 -7.32
C SER A 161 -29.30 7.67 -6.10
N ASN A 162 -30.37 7.13 -5.51
CA ASN A 162 -30.90 7.55 -4.20
C ASN A 162 -29.97 7.19 -3.03
N ASN A 163 -28.68 6.97 -3.29
CA ASN A 163 -27.77 6.42 -2.31
C ASN A 163 -27.29 7.52 -1.37
N VAL A 164 -27.23 7.18 -0.10
CA VAL A 164 -27.00 8.12 0.99
C VAL A 164 -25.51 8.16 1.31
N VAL A 165 -24.90 9.34 1.13
CA VAL A 165 -23.53 9.60 1.62
C VAL A 165 -23.59 9.81 3.13
N PHE A 166 -22.85 9.00 3.88
CA PHE A 166 -22.88 9.04 5.35
C PHE A 166 -21.52 9.23 6.01
N GLY A 167 -20.42 9.22 5.24
CA GLY A 167 -19.09 9.43 5.80
C GLY A 167 -17.99 9.58 4.75
N LYS A 168 -16.75 9.70 5.23
CA LYS A 168 -15.55 9.83 4.39
C LYS A 168 -14.33 9.25 5.10
N VAL A 169 -13.46 8.59 4.35
CA VAL A 169 -12.13 8.20 4.83
C VAL A 169 -11.26 9.45 4.98
N ILE A 170 -10.76 9.69 6.18
CA ILE A 170 -9.93 10.85 6.54
C ILE A 170 -8.46 10.50 6.75
N ALA A 171 -8.14 9.22 6.97
CA ALA A 171 -6.77 8.71 6.94
C ALA A 171 -6.75 7.25 6.43
N GLY A 172 -5.62 6.81 5.87
CA GLY A 172 -5.50 5.48 5.26
C GLY A 172 -6.05 5.41 3.84
N THR A 173 -6.17 6.55 3.15
CA THR A 173 -6.63 6.59 1.74
C THR A 173 -5.71 5.82 0.79
N GLY A 174 -4.44 5.64 1.17
CA GLY A 174 -3.51 4.78 0.45
C GLY A 174 -3.92 3.30 0.42
N ILE A 175 -4.67 2.83 1.41
CA ILE A 175 -5.21 1.46 1.45
C ILE A 175 -6.19 1.24 0.31
N LEU A 176 -7.05 2.23 0.00
CA LEU A 176 -7.95 2.18 -1.15
C LEU A 176 -7.18 2.00 -2.47
N ASN A 177 -6.00 2.62 -2.60
CA ASN A 177 -5.15 2.46 -3.77
C ASN A 177 -4.49 1.07 -3.83
N GLU A 178 -4.20 0.44 -2.70
CA GLU A 178 -3.71 -0.95 -2.67
C GLU A 178 -4.82 -1.93 -3.05
N ILE A 179 -6.02 -1.77 -2.49
CA ILE A 179 -7.20 -2.56 -2.88
C ILE A 179 -7.47 -2.42 -4.38
N ASN A 180 -7.38 -1.20 -4.93
CA ASN A 180 -7.60 -0.93 -6.35
C ASN A 180 -6.61 -1.64 -7.30
N LYS A 181 -5.49 -2.15 -6.79
CA LYS A 181 -4.50 -2.91 -7.58
C LYS A 181 -4.73 -4.42 -7.52
N VAL A 182 -5.58 -4.89 -6.61
CA VAL A 182 -5.90 -6.32 -6.49
C VAL A 182 -6.60 -6.78 -7.77
N GLN A 183 -6.14 -7.91 -8.32
CA GLN A 183 -6.77 -8.49 -9.50
C GLN A 183 -8.16 -9.00 -9.15
N THR A 184 -9.09 -8.86 -10.09
CA THR A 184 -10.47 -9.29 -9.93
C THR A 184 -10.88 -10.25 -11.03
N THR A 185 -11.89 -11.06 -10.76
CA THR A 185 -12.60 -11.83 -11.80
C THR A 185 -13.40 -10.90 -12.73
N GLU A 186 -14.03 -11.47 -13.75
CA GLU A 186 -14.94 -10.74 -14.65
C GLU A 186 -16.15 -10.14 -13.91
N ASP A 187 -16.53 -10.70 -12.75
CA ASP A 187 -17.65 -10.24 -11.92
C ASP A 187 -17.24 -9.22 -10.84
N ASP A 188 -16.02 -8.68 -10.94
CA ASP A 188 -15.42 -7.74 -9.98
C ASP A 188 -15.10 -8.36 -8.59
N VAL A 189 -15.03 -9.69 -8.48
CA VAL A 189 -14.67 -10.37 -7.22
C VAL A 189 -13.15 -10.38 -7.06
N PRO A 190 -12.57 -9.91 -5.94
CA PRO A 190 -11.12 -9.88 -5.77
C PRO A 190 -10.54 -11.29 -5.65
N MET A 191 -9.40 -11.51 -6.33
CA MET A 191 -8.67 -12.79 -6.33
C MET A 191 -7.98 -13.06 -5.00
N GLU A 192 -7.62 -12.01 -4.26
CA GLU A 192 -7.12 -12.08 -2.89
C GLU A 192 -8.21 -11.61 -1.94
N ILE A 193 -8.40 -12.33 -0.82
CA ILE A 193 -9.39 -11.95 0.19
C ILE A 193 -8.99 -10.61 0.80
N ILE A 194 -9.89 -9.64 0.77
CA ILE A 194 -9.71 -8.33 1.39
C ILE A 194 -10.63 -8.28 2.61
N SER A 195 -10.06 -8.39 3.81
CA SER A 195 -10.80 -8.55 5.05
C SER A 195 -10.65 -7.36 5.99
N ILE A 196 -11.71 -7.09 6.75
CA ILE A 196 -11.70 -6.18 7.89
C ILE A 196 -11.26 -7.00 9.11
N VAL A 197 -9.97 -6.94 9.46
CA VAL A 197 -9.39 -7.77 10.53
C VAL A 197 -9.70 -7.24 11.93
N ASP A 198 -9.94 -5.93 12.04
CA ASP A 198 -10.44 -5.28 13.24
C ASP A 198 -11.20 -4.01 12.88
N CYS A 199 -12.08 -3.57 13.76
CA CYS A 199 -12.82 -2.32 13.59
C CYS A 199 -13.35 -1.81 14.93
N GLY A 200 -13.68 -0.53 14.98
CA GLY A 200 -14.19 0.09 16.19
C GLY A 200 -14.45 1.58 16.06
N GLU A 201 -14.81 2.19 17.17
CA GLU A 201 -15.01 3.64 17.31
C GLU A 201 -13.79 4.27 18.00
N LEU A 202 -13.35 5.42 17.50
CA LEU A 202 -12.29 6.23 18.10
C LEU A 202 -12.93 7.41 18.83
N LYS A 203 -12.63 7.56 20.12
CA LYS A 203 -13.01 8.73 20.93
C LYS A 203 -12.06 9.90 20.65
N ALA A 204 -12.46 11.11 21.06
CA ALA A 204 -11.74 12.34 20.74
C ALA A 204 -10.26 12.33 21.18
N ASP A 205 -9.96 11.68 22.31
CA ASP A 205 -8.62 11.58 22.87
C ASP A 205 -7.90 10.26 22.53
N ASP A 206 -8.51 9.39 21.71
CA ASP A 206 -7.91 8.12 21.34
C ASP A 206 -6.78 8.34 20.33
N ASP A 207 -5.67 7.64 20.54
CA ASP A 207 -4.67 7.47 19.48
C ASP A 207 -5.29 6.65 18.34
N TRP A 208 -5.21 7.18 17.13
CA TRP A 208 -5.71 6.51 15.94
C TRP A 208 -4.85 5.30 15.57
N LYS A 209 -3.62 5.19 16.10
CA LYS A 209 -2.69 4.08 15.85
C LYS A 209 -2.47 3.81 14.36
N LEU A 210 -2.09 4.85 13.61
CA LEU A 210 -1.73 4.69 12.20
C LEU A 210 -0.28 4.24 12.04
N GLU A 211 0.55 4.62 12.99
CA GLU A 211 1.97 4.31 13.09
C GLU A 211 2.19 2.83 13.40
N GLU A 212 3.37 2.33 13.07
CA GLU A 212 3.75 0.97 13.45
C GLU A 212 4.14 0.95 14.93
N GLU A 213 3.63 -0.05 15.64
CA GLU A 213 3.96 -0.35 17.03
C GLU A 213 4.61 -1.74 17.06
N ASP A 214 5.83 -1.84 16.53
CA ASP A 214 6.64 -3.06 16.56
C ASP A 214 8.00 -2.85 17.24
N ASP A 215 8.82 -3.89 17.33
CA ASP A 215 10.13 -3.84 18.00
C ASP A 215 11.23 -3.16 17.14
N THR A 216 10.86 -2.39 16.10
CA THR A 216 11.81 -1.77 15.16
C THR A 216 11.79 -0.24 15.24
N ASP A 217 12.78 0.40 14.61
CA ASP A 217 12.85 1.87 14.54
C ASP A 217 11.87 2.49 13.53
N ASP A 218 11.04 1.67 12.86
CA ASP A 218 9.95 2.13 12.00
C ASP A 218 8.74 2.52 12.85
N VAL A 219 8.56 3.82 13.06
CA VAL A 219 7.43 4.39 13.81
C VAL A 219 6.51 5.21 12.92
N TYR A 220 6.59 5.01 11.60
CA TYR A 220 5.90 5.84 10.62
C TYR A 220 4.60 5.18 10.17
N PRO A 221 3.58 5.92 9.70
CA PRO A 221 2.38 5.28 9.15
C PRO A 221 2.70 4.51 7.85
N PRO A 222 1.93 3.47 7.49
CA PRO A 222 2.13 2.72 6.25
C PRO A 222 2.17 3.60 5.00
N PHE A 223 1.44 4.71 4.99
CA PHE A 223 1.40 5.65 3.87
C PHE A 223 1.92 7.03 4.30
N PRO A 224 2.90 7.60 3.58
CA PRO A 224 3.52 8.87 3.97
C PRO A 224 2.58 10.07 3.90
N VAL A 225 1.48 9.98 3.14
CA VAL A 225 0.46 11.04 3.09
C VAL A 225 -0.31 11.19 4.40
N ASP A 226 -0.35 10.14 5.22
CA ASP A 226 -0.97 10.15 6.54
C ASP A 226 0.04 10.58 7.64
N TRP A 227 1.31 10.82 7.27
CA TRP A 227 2.34 11.24 8.22
C TRP A 227 2.27 12.75 8.48
N GLN A 228 1.97 13.12 9.72
CA GLN A 228 1.83 14.52 10.15
C GLN A 228 3.16 15.18 10.55
N TYR A 229 4.18 15.06 9.69
CA TYR A 229 5.52 15.55 9.99
C TYR A 229 5.59 17.08 10.23
N GLN A 230 4.66 17.85 9.65
CA GLN A 230 4.63 19.32 9.75
C GLN A 230 4.44 19.82 11.18
N LEU A 231 3.92 18.96 12.08
CA LEU A 231 3.71 19.31 13.48
C LEU A 231 5.02 19.34 14.29
N TYR A 232 6.07 18.71 13.78
CA TYR A 232 7.39 18.62 14.45
C TYR A 232 8.52 19.27 13.69
N ASN A 233 8.39 19.34 12.36
CA ASN A 233 9.45 19.85 11.52
C ASN A 233 8.91 20.89 10.55
N THR A 234 9.50 22.08 10.58
CA THR A 234 9.13 23.17 9.68
C THR A 234 9.59 22.90 8.25
N GLU A 235 10.63 22.07 8.06
CA GLU A 235 11.25 21.84 6.76
C GLU A 235 11.76 20.39 6.60
N LEU A 236 11.31 19.69 5.55
CA LEU A 236 11.85 18.38 5.20
C LEU A 236 13.14 18.54 4.39
N THR A 237 14.08 17.63 4.62
CA THR A 237 15.35 17.51 3.87
C THR A 237 15.51 16.09 3.33
N TYR A 238 16.21 15.93 2.22
CA TYR A 238 16.61 14.64 1.67
C TYR A 238 17.41 13.83 2.69
N ALA A 239 18.32 14.47 3.44
CA ALA A 239 19.09 13.79 4.49
C ALA A 239 18.20 13.21 5.61
N TYR A 240 17.18 13.96 6.04
CA TYR A 240 16.22 13.46 7.01
C TYR A 240 15.36 12.32 6.44
N MET A 241 14.86 12.49 5.21
CA MET A 241 14.07 11.45 4.54
C MET A 241 14.87 10.17 4.29
N GLU A 242 16.17 10.26 4.01
CA GLU A 242 17.04 9.10 3.92
C GLU A 242 17.06 8.31 5.23
N THR A 243 17.14 9.00 6.38
CA THR A 243 17.09 8.35 7.70
C THR A 243 15.75 7.65 7.92
N VAL A 244 14.63 8.32 7.62
CA VAL A 244 13.27 7.75 7.70
C VAL A 244 13.17 6.47 6.86
N ILE A 245 13.56 6.55 5.59
CA ILE A 245 13.46 5.44 4.64
C ILE A 245 14.37 4.28 5.05
N ARG A 246 15.56 4.57 5.59
CA ARG A 246 16.51 3.57 6.07
C ARG A 246 15.94 2.80 7.25
N ASN A 247 15.35 3.48 8.24
CA ASN A 247 14.69 2.80 9.37
C ASN A 247 13.57 1.85 8.89
N ILE A 248 12.76 2.27 7.91
CA ILE A 248 11.70 1.42 7.35
C ILE A 248 12.30 0.21 6.62
N LYS A 249 13.37 0.40 5.83
CA LYS A 249 14.06 -0.71 5.15
C LYS A 249 14.66 -1.67 6.17
N ASP A 250 15.33 -1.17 7.20
CA ASP A 250 16.01 -1.97 8.21
C ASP A 250 14.99 -2.75 9.07
N SER A 251 13.79 -2.21 9.27
CA SER A 251 12.63 -2.96 9.79
C SER A 251 12.26 -4.14 8.87
N GLY A 252 12.28 -3.94 7.55
CA GLY A 252 12.13 -5.04 6.59
C GLY A 252 13.21 -6.11 6.70
N ASP A 253 14.47 -5.71 6.86
CA ASP A 253 15.59 -6.65 7.07
C ASP A 253 15.45 -7.43 8.37
N TYR A 254 14.93 -6.80 9.42
CA TYR A 254 14.62 -7.46 10.70
C TYR A 254 13.61 -8.61 10.52
N TYR A 255 12.52 -8.36 9.78
CA TYR A 255 11.53 -9.40 9.49
C TYR A 255 12.06 -10.46 8.52
N PHE A 256 12.84 -10.05 7.52
CA PHE A 256 13.47 -10.98 6.57
C PHE A 256 14.41 -11.96 7.29
N ALA A 257 15.22 -11.47 8.23
CA ALA A 257 16.12 -12.30 9.03
C ALA A 257 15.39 -13.31 9.93
N LYS A 258 14.11 -13.08 10.23
CA LYS A 258 13.25 -13.98 11.02
C LYS A 258 12.42 -14.96 10.18
N ASP A 259 12.59 -14.95 8.86
CA ASP A 259 11.76 -15.70 7.92
C ASP A 259 10.29 -15.24 7.86
N GLU A 260 10.01 -14.01 8.34
CA GLU A 260 8.67 -13.39 8.34
C GLU A 260 8.44 -12.63 7.03
N MET A 261 8.33 -13.38 5.93
CA MET A 261 8.39 -12.84 4.56
C MET A 261 7.27 -11.85 4.21
N VAL A 262 6.07 -12.02 4.78
CA VAL A 262 4.94 -11.12 4.53
C VAL A 262 5.22 -9.72 5.10
N ASP A 263 5.74 -9.65 6.33
CA ASP A 263 6.09 -8.39 6.98
C ASP A 263 7.33 -7.75 6.35
N ALA A 264 8.35 -8.54 6.00
CA ALA A 264 9.50 -8.05 5.25
C ALA A 264 9.07 -7.40 3.92
N ALA A 265 8.23 -8.07 3.13
CA ALA A 265 7.69 -7.55 1.89
C ALA A 265 6.92 -6.23 2.09
N ARG A 266 6.06 -6.18 3.11
CA ARG A 266 5.27 -5.00 3.51
C ARG A 266 6.19 -3.81 3.83
N LYS A 267 7.24 -4.03 4.62
CA LYS A 267 8.20 -2.99 5.01
C LYS A 267 9.04 -2.49 3.83
N TYR A 268 9.54 -3.36 2.95
CA TYR A 268 10.27 -2.91 1.76
C TYR A 268 9.39 -2.12 0.80
N LYS A 269 8.14 -2.54 0.61
CA LYS A 269 7.12 -1.80 -0.17
C LYS A 269 6.84 -0.43 0.44
N LYS A 270 6.76 -0.36 1.77
CA LYS A 270 6.63 0.90 2.53
C LYS A 270 7.85 1.80 2.35
N ALA A 271 9.07 1.28 2.48
CA ALA A 271 10.30 2.05 2.27
C ALA A 271 10.35 2.64 0.86
N TYR A 272 10.01 1.83 -0.15
CA TYR A 272 9.94 2.30 -1.54
C TYR A 272 8.87 3.38 -1.74
N ARG A 273 7.70 3.21 -1.11
CA ARG A 273 6.62 4.20 -1.12
C ARG A 273 7.09 5.53 -0.52
N TYR A 274 7.77 5.52 0.62
CA TYR A 274 8.35 6.74 1.22
C TYR A 274 9.38 7.40 0.30
N TYR A 275 10.28 6.61 -0.31
CA TYR A 275 11.22 7.14 -1.31
C TYR A 275 10.50 7.85 -2.47
N THR A 276 9.50 7.21 -3.08
CA THR A 276 8.77 7.82 -4.20
C THR A 276 8.01 9.08 -3.78
N TRP A 277 7.45 9.09 -2.56
CA TRP A 277 6.77 10.26 -2.01
C TRP A 277 7.75 11.41 -1.78
N THR A 278 8.96 11.15 -1.24
CA THR A 278 10.02 12.16 -1.06
C THR A 278 10.31 12.91 -2.36
N LEU A 279 10.34 12.22 -3.50
CA LEU A 279 10.59 12.86 -4.82
C LEU A 279 9.46 13.79 -5.30
N THR A 280 8.28 13.70 -4.69
CA THR A 280 7.14 14.60 -4.99
C THR A 280 7.10 15.83 -4.10
N GLN A 281 7.94 15.87 -3.05
CA GLN A 281 8.00 16.97 -2.10
C GLN A 281 9.02 18.02 -2.54
N TRP A 282 8.80 19.27 -2.12
CA TRP A 282 9.79 20.33 -2.24
C TRP A 282 10.67 20.34 -0.99
N LEU A 283 11.96 20.06 -1.15
CA LEU A 283 12.92 19.86 -0.05
C LEU A 283 14.03 20.91 -0.12
N ASN A 284 14.52 21.31 1.06
CA ASN A 284 15.36 22.50 1.22
C ASN A 284 16.88 22.23 1.11
N ASP A 285 17.27 21.01 0.78
CA ASP A 285 18.64 20.58 0.52
C ASP A 285 18.78 19.93 -0.87
N LYS A 286 20.01 19.60 -1.24
CA LYS A 286 20.30 18.97 -2.53
C LYS A 286 20.02 17.48 -2.46
N PHE A 287 19.53 16.93 -3.56
CA PHE A 287 19.36 15.49 -3.71
C PHE A 287 20.73 14.79 -3.60
N GLU A 288 20.86 13.90 -2.62
CA GLU A 288 22.09 13.16 -2.34
C GLU A 288 22.12 11.80 -3.04
N MET A 289 23.32 11.37 -3.46
CA MET A 289 23.49 10.08 -4.14
C MET A 289 23.19 8.88 -3.22
N SER A 290 23.40 9.04 -1.92
CA SER A 290 23.10 8.04 -0.89
C SER A 290 21.62 7.65 -0.88
N LEU A 291 20.71 8.60 -1.08
CA LEU A 291 19.28 8.33 -1.18
C LEU A 291 18.92 7.52 -2.45
N ARG A 292 19.60 7.78 -3.57
CA ARG A 292 19.48 6.96 -4.80
C ARG A 292 19.99 5.52 -4.59
N ASN A 293 21.07 5.36 -3.83
CA ASN A 293 21.61 4.04 -3.51
C ASN A 293 20.63 3.27 -2.63
N LEU A 294 20.08 3.93 -1.60
CA LEU A 294 19.05 3.36 -0.74
C LEU A 294 17.82 2.88 -1.54
N ARG A 295 17.38 3.64 -2.55
CA ARG A 295 16.33 3.17 -3.48
C ARG A 295 16.68 1.83 -4.12
N THR A 296 17.91 1.72 -4.60
CA THR A 296 18.41 0.54 -5.32
C THR A 296 18.50 -0.66 -4.37
N GLU A 297 18.98 -0.45 -3.15
CA GLU A 297 19.00 -1.46 -2.09
C GLU A 297 17.58 -1.98 -1.79
N ILE A 298 16.60 -1.08 -1.60
CA ILE A 298 15.20 -1.46 -1.36
C ILE A 298 14.64 -2.29 -2.52
N LEU A 299 14.90 -1.90 -3.76
CA LEU A 299 14.42 -2.64 -4.93
C LEU A 299 15.05 -4.05 -5.01
N PHE A 300 16.32 -4.21 -4.61
CA PHE A 300 16.92 -5.53 -4.50
C PHE A 300 16.30 -6.37 -3.38
N SER A 301 16.03 -5.79 -2.20
CA SER A 301 15.32 -6.50 -1.13
C SER A 301 13.93 -6.97 -1.58
N ILE A 302 13.23 -6.17 -2.41
CA ILE A 302 11.96 -6.58 -3.04
C ILE A 302 12.19 -7.75 -4.00
N ILE A 303 13.23 -7.71 -4.84
CA ILE A 303 13.56 -8.83 -5.74
C ILE A 303 13.85 -10.11 -4.94
N ASP A 304 14.60 -10.02 -3.85
CA ASP A 304 14.97 -11.17 -3.01
C ASP A 304 13.72 -11.85 -2.41
N ILE A 305 12.72 -11.07 -1.97
CA ILE A 305 11.40 -11.60 -1.57
C ILE A 305 10.69 -12.29 -2.75
N ARG A 306 10.67 -11.66 -3.93
CA ARG A 306 9.93 -12.18 -5.09
C ARG A 306 10.56 -13.44 -5.67
N LEU A 307 11.88 -13.62 -5.51
CA LEU A 307 12.58 -14.85 -5.87
C LEU A 307 12.06 -16.04 -5.03
N GLN A 308 11.90 -15.86 -3.72
CA GLN A 308 11.35 -16.92 -2.85
C GLN A 308 9.89 -17.24 -3.16
N GLN A 309 9.14 -16.27 -3.68
CA GLN A 309 7.74 -16.45 -4.11
C GLN A 309 7.60 -16.95 -5.55
N GLU A 310 8.72 -17.12 -6.27
CA GLU A 310 8.74 -17.46 -7.70
C GLU A 310 7.92 -16.48 -8.58
N ASP A 311 7.78 -15.21 -8.15
CA ASP A 311 7.07 -14.17 -8.91
C ASP A 311 8.01 -13.51 -9.92
N TYR A 312 8.36 -14.27 -10.96
CA TYR A 312 9.26 -13.84 -12.03
C TYR A 312 8.77 -12.60 -12.79
N ARG A 313 7.45 -12.38 -12.87
CA ARG A 313 6.90 -11.16 -13.50
C ARG A 313 7.26 -9.91 -12.69
N SER A 314 7.11 -9.96 -11.37
CA SER A 314 7.50 -8.85 -10.50
C SER A 314 9.01 -8.63 -10.50
N ILE A 315 9.82 -9.70 -10.55
CA ILE A 315 11.28 -9.59 -10.67
C ILE A 315 11.66 -8.83 -11.95
N ILE A 316 11.12 -9.24 -13.10
CA ILE A 316 11.39 -8.57 -14.40
C ILE A 316 11.04 -7.08 -14.32
N ARG A 317 9.88 -6.74 -13.76
CA ARG A 317 9.43 -5.35 -13.61
C ARG A 317 10.39 -4.55 -12.74
N THR A 318 10.78 -5.10 -11.59
CA THR A 318 11.59 -4.43 -10.56
C THR A 318 13.03 -4.27 -11.02
N SER A 319 13.63 -5.30 -11.63
CA SER A 319 14.95 -5.21 -12.27
C SER A 319 14.97 -4.18 -13.39
N SER A 320 13.92 -4.12 -14.21
CA SER A 320 13.82 -3.11 -15.27
C SER A 320 13.72 -1.69 -14.70
N GLU A 321 13.10 -1.51 -13.55
CA GLU A 321 13.02 -0.22 -12.84
C GLU A 321 14.37 0.23 -12.26
N ILE A 322 15.21 -0.71 -11.82
CA ILE A 322 16.61 -0.43 -11.46
C ILE A 322 17.37 0.04 -12.72
N LEU A 323 17.22 -0.67 -13.84
CA LEU A 323 17.95 -0.43 -15.07
C LEU A 323 17.55 0.86 -15.81
N ARG A 324 16.30 1.33 -15.70
CA ARG A 324 15.89 2.62 -16.31
C ARG A 324 16.72 3.81 -15.84
N ASN A 325 17.31 3.75 -14.64
CA ASN A 325 18.20 4.79 -14.14
C ASN A 325 19.55 4.83 -14.87
N PHE A 326 19.96 3.74 -15.53
CA PHE A 326 21.22 3.64 -16.27
C PHE A 326 21.13 4.30 -17.65
N GLU A 327 19.99 4.18 -18.33
CA GLU A 327 19.82 4.63 -19.71
C GLU A 327 19.77 6.17 -19.85
N LEU A 328 19.66 6.91 -18.74
CA LEU A 328 19.42 8.36 -18.72
C LEU A 328 20.65 9.24 -18.46
N LYS A 329 21.89 8.70 -18.30
CA LYS A 329 23.05 9.52 -17.86
C LYS A 329 24.31 9.43 -18.73
N GLN A 330 24.90 10.60 -18.99
CA GLN A 330 26.31 10.77 -19.35
C GLN A 330 27.08 11.20 -18.09
N TYR A 331 28.07 10.42 -17.67
CA TYR A 331 28.90 10.72 -16.50
C TYR A 331 30.14 11.54 -16.89
N SER A 332 30.60 12.40 -15.99
CA SER A 332 31.88 13.12 -16.15
C SER A 332 33.05 12.34 -15.54
N ALA A 333 34.29 12.66 -15.93
CA ALA A 333 35.49 11.91 -15.55
C ALA A 333 35.81 11.87 -14.03
N SER A 334 35.20 12.73 -13.21
CA SER A 334 35.36 12.75 -11.74
C SER A 334 34.40 11.81 -10.99
N GLU A 335 33.54 11.06 -11.69
CA GLU A 335 32.48 10.23 -11.12
C GLU A 335 32.77 8.72 -11.24
N GLN A 336 34.04 8.32 -11.30
CA GLN A 336 34.44 6.94 -11.59
C GLN A 336 33.92 5.92 -10.57
N ASP A 337 33.88 6.27 -9.28
CA ASP A 337 33.33 5.40 -8.24
C ASP A 337 31.80 5.22 -8.38
N ILE A 338 31.11 6.28 -8.81
CA ILE A 338 29.67 6.26 -9.09
C ILE A 338 29.40 5.35 -10.29
N LYS A 339 30.23 5.45 -11.33
CA LYS A 339 30.17 4.59 -12.51
C LYS A 339 30.37 3.12 -12.12
N ASN A 340 31.35 2.81 -11.28
CA ASN A 340 31.63 1.44 -10.83
C ASN A 340 30.48 0.83 -10.02
N MET A 341 29.93 1.58 -9.07
CA MET A 341 28.80 1.14 -8.25
C MET A 341 27.52 0.96 -9.09
N ASP A 342 27.23 1.91 -10.00
CA ASP A 342 26.10 1.77 -10.92
C ASP A 342 26.28 0.55 -11.84
N HIS A 343 27.50 0.28 -12.32
CA HIS A 343 27.79 -0.95 -13.07
C HIS A 343 27.52 -2.22 -12.25
N GLN A 344 27.89 -2.28 -10.98
CA GLN A 344 27.60 -3.44 -10.12
C GLN A 344 26.10 -3.65 -9.92
N HIS A 345 25.34 -2.59 -9.61
CA HIS A 345 23.89 -2.67 -9.49
C HIS A 345 23.23 -3.08 -10.81
N ASN A 346 23.67 -2.55 -11.94
CA ASN A 346 23.11 -2.90 -13.25
C ASN A 346 23.37 -4.35 -13.61
N VAL A 347 24.60 -4.85 -13.38
CA VAL A 347 24.90 -6.27 -13.58
C VAL A 347 23.99 -7.11 -12.70
N ARG A 348 23.90 -6.84 -11.39
CA ARG A 348 23.01 -7.59 -10.49
C ARG A 348 21.55 -7.59 -10.96
N ALA A 349 21.02 -6.43 -11.36
CA ALA A 349 19.65 -6.32 -11.86
C ALA A 349 19.42 -7.10 -13.17
N LEU A 350 20.38 -7.05 -14.11
CA LEU A 350 20.35 -7.85 -15.35
C LEU A 350 20.36 -9.34 -15.02
N LEU A 351 21.19 -9.79 -14.06
CA LEU A 351 21.24 -11.21 -13.68
C LEU A 351 19.91 -11.72 -13.14
N HIS A 352 19.27 -10.99 -12.22
CA HIS A 352 17.95 -11.37 -11.73
C HIS A 352 16.89 -11.35 -12.85
N ARG A 353 17.00 -10.42 -13.81
CA ARG A 353 16.06 -10.35 -14.94
C ARG A 353 16.27 -11.52 -15.93
N ILE A 354 17.52 -11.91 -16.18
CA ILE A 354 17.88 -13.09 -16.98
C ILE A 354 17.29 -14.35 -16.36
N GLU A 355 17.51 -14.57 -15.06
CA GLU A 355 16.95 -15.69 -14.31
C GLU A 355 15.42 -15.72 -14.45
N ALA A 356 14.75 -14.59 -14.20
CA ALA A 356 13.31 -14.49 -14.33
C ALA A 356 12.79 -14.73 -15.77
N TYR A 357 13.53 -14.31 -16.81
CA TYR A 357 13.19 -14.60 -18.20
C TYR A 357 13.31 -16.09 -18.54
N ILE A 358 14.35 -16.76 -18.02
CA ILE A 358 14.54 -18.20 -18.19
C ILE A 358 13.34 -18.96 -17.62
N HIS A 359 12.97 -18.68 -16.37
CA HIS A 359 11.82 -19.30 -15.73
C HIS A 359 10.50 -18.95 -16.41
N SER A 360 10.40 -17.75 -17.01
CA SER A 360 9.24 -17.31 -17.80
C SER A 360 9.22 -17.83 -19.24
N ARG A 361 10.15 -18.72 -19.63
CA ARG A 361 10.30 -19.26 -21.00
C ARG A 361 10.51 -18.19 -22.08
N GLN A 362 11.28 -17.15 -21.76
CA GLN A 362 11.63 -16.04 -22.64
C GLN A 362 13.15 -15.99 -22.92
N PRO A 363 13.75 -17.06 -23.50
CA PRO A 363 15.21 -17.18 -23.61
C PRO A 363 15.85 -16.10 -24.50
N LYS A 364 15.13 -15.58 -25.50
CA LYS A 364 15.63 -14.50 -26.37
C LYS A 364 15.98 -13.23 -25.57
N LEU A 365 15.09 -12.84 -24.65
CA LEU A 365 15.31 -11.66 -23.80
C LEU A 365 16.43 -11.90 -22.78
N ALA A 366 16.56 -13.13 -22.27
CA ALA A 366 17.67 -13.51 -21.41
C ALA A 366 19.03 -13.38 -22.12
N ILE A 367 19.12 -13.75 -23.39
CA ILE A 367 20.35 -13.62 -24.20
C ILE A 367 20.70 -12.16 -24.46
N GLU A 368 19.71 -11.32 -24.78
CA GLU A 368 19.92 -9.87 -24.97
C GLU A 368 20.49 -9.22 -23.71
N ASP A 369 19.99 -9.57 -22.53
CA ASP A 369 20.51 -9.04 -21.27
C ASP A 369 21.88 -9.61 -20.91
N LEU A 370 22.16 -10.88 -21.26
CA LEU A 370 23.49 -11.46 -21.10
C LEU A 370 24.54 -10.72 -21.96
N GLN A 371 24.17 -10.29 -23.17
CA GLN A 371 25.05 -9.47 -24.00
C GLN A 371 25.40 -8.14 -23.32
N LYS A 372 24.41 -7.44 -22.75
CA LYS A 372 24.64 -6.20 -21.98
C LYS A 372 25.55 -6.42 -20.78
N VAL A 373 25.38 -7.55 -20.07
CA VAL A 373 26.25 -7.91 -18.95
C VAL A 373 27.71 -8.06 -19.39
N ARG A 374 27.96 -8.70 -20.53
CA ARG A 374 29.32 -8.86 -21.11
C ARG A 374 29.94 -7.54 -21.53
N GLU A 375 29.14 -6.61 -22.06
CA GLU A 375 29.60 -5.27 -22.45
C GLU A 375 30.01 -4.42 -21.24
N ILE A 376 29.31 -4.58 -20.11
CA ILE A 376 29.53 -3.78 -18.90
C ILE A 376 30.74 -4.27 -18.09
N ASN A 377 30.96 -5.58 -17.97
CA ASN A 377 31.96 -6.09 -17.03
C ASN A 377 32.51 -7.47 -17.45
N ALA A 378 33.59 -7.51 -18.24
CA ALA A 378 34.14 -8.76 -18.78
C ALA A 378 34.75 -9.72 -17.73
N ASP A 379 35.12 -9.22 -16.54
CA ASP A 379 35.94 -9.95 -15.55
C ASP A 379 35.22 -10.23 -14.21
N ASN A 380 33.89 -10.16 -14.14
CA ASN A 380 33.15 -10.31 -12.89
C ASN A 380 32.91 -11.78 -12.49
N VAL A 381 33.15 -12.16 -11.23
CA VAL A 381 32.83 -13.49 -10.68
C VAL A 381 31.33 -13.82 -10.78
N LEU A 382 30.45 -12.81 -10.72
CA LEU A 382 29.00 -12.96 -10.91
C LEU A 382 28.63 -13.31 -12.37
N LEU A 383 29.50 -13.02 -13.33
CA LEU A 383 29.31 -13.40 -14.73
C LEU A 383 29.38 -14.92 -14.91
N THR A 384 30.24 -15.60 -14.14
CA THR A 384 30.43 -17.05 -14.24
C THR A 384 29.15 -17.80 -13.85
N SER A 385 28.51 -17.41 -12.74
CA SER A 385 27.23 -17.99 -12.31
C SER A 385 26.09 -17.73 -13.32
N ALA A 386 26.06 -16.53 -13.92
CA ALA A 386 25.09 -16.19 -14.96
C ALA A 386 25.31 -16.96 -16.26
N LEU A 387 26.57 -17.15 -16.65
CA LEU A 387 26.95 -17.93 -17.81
C LEU A 387 26.60 -19.41 -17.63
N ASP A 388 26.73 -19.96 -16.43
CA ASP A 388 26.34 -21.35 -16.15
C ASP A 388 24.81 -21.53 -16.19
N LEU A 389 24.04 -20.55 -15.68
CA LEU A 389 22.58 -20.48 -15.82
C LEU A 389 22.14 -20.42 -17.28
N VAL A 390 22.77 -19.58 -18.11
CA VAL A 390 22.40 -19.43 -19.52
C VAL A 390 22.91 -20.60 -20.39
N LYS A 391 24.08 -21.19 -20.11
CA LYS A 391 24.57 -22.38 -20.84
C LYS A 391 23.61 -23.57 -20.72
N ASN A 392 22.98 -23.74 -19.55
CA ASN A 392 21.95 -24.76 -19.37
C ASN A 392 20.67 -24.49 -20.19
N VAL A 393 20.44 -23.24 -20.60
CA VAL A 393 19.27 -22.81 -21.41
C VAL A 393 19.60 -22.71 -22.89
N ALA A 394 20.85 -22.44 -23.27
CA ALA A 394 21.30 -22.49 -24.66
C ALA A 394 21.21 -23.92 -25.22
N ASN A 395 21.49 -24.94 -24.40
CA ASN A 395 21.23 -26.34 -24.75
C ASN A 395 19.72 -26.63 -24.98
N LEU A 396 18.80 -25.80 -24.49
CA LEU A 396 17.37 -25.90 -24.77
C LEU A 396 16.98 -25.22 -26.09
N GLN A 397 17.77 -24.27 -26.61
CA GLN A 397 17.54 -23.73 -27.96
C GLN A 397 17.85 -24.76 -29.04
N ASP A 398 18.91 -25.55 -28.86
CA ASP A 398 19.23 -26.67 -29.76
C ASP A 398 18.12 -27.74 -29.76
N MET A 399 17.34 -27.86 -28.67
CA MET A 399 16.19 -28.78 -28.56
C MET A 399 14.85 -28.18 -29.03
N ILE A 400 14.76 -26.87 -29.27
CA ILE A 400 13.55 -26.19 -29.77
C ILE A 400 13.68 -25.90 -31.28
N GLU A 401 14.90 -25.89 -31.82
CA GLU A 401 15.20 -25.78 -33.25
C GLU A 401 15.30 -27.15 -33.98
N GLU A 402 15.29 -28.27 -33.26
CA GLU A 402 15.00 -29.64 -33.76
C GLU A 402 13.51 -30.00 -33.62
#